data_AF-A0A3N5YEV9-F1
#
_entry.id   AF-A0A3N5YEV9-F1
#
_cell.length_a   1.000
_cell.length_b   1.000
_cell.length_c   1.000
_cell.angle_alpha   90.00
_cell.angle_beta   90.00
_cell.angle_gamma   90.00
#
_symmetry.space_group_name_H-M   'P 1'
#
loop_
_entity.id
_entity.type
_entity.pdbx_description
1 polymer ?
#
loop_
_entity_poly.entity_id
_entity_poly.type
_entity_poly.pdbx_seq_one_letter_code
_entity_poly.pdbx_strand_id
1 'polypeptide(L)'
;MKTLLLVVVVALFVSAQPAAPRIQSGDFLVTYDDRGVTGIANPGDRFGAQVLAYALAKYGATHDMPPDGNLWFDKNKNRWYSHPAVRREDSRAFMDRQLQAGLAVRGWMEAAYYLLGSDFTGSSDSGSLSYMAKMGGWGILDYGINFATEPWDWLQLGYASYLSSWALMNTGRPDTNYGFWFPGPENDGASGWQFTTSKWARGWIRKEMPRGPWHYDGEIDLGYGAGIRMATTLVAQDPIFGLVAYGGALSSRAGGFGVVPRDGLRQRFCVMLAGSAVRAAGGQASSGPARKLRLELDRDGFTAGAPVSFDGELRRVAFTLENRTGEPHQTTLRLSLPEGRRYEVRQDGQVVALRPTGNFDYPQAALLRVKTASSRVEILGR
;
A
#
# COMPACT_ATOMS: atom_id res chain seq x y z
N MET A 1 44.49 5.13 -38.49
CA MET A 1 44.58 3.81 -37.82
C MET A 1 44.55 4.03 -36.32
N LYS A 2 43.40 3.84 -35.69
CA LYS A 2 43.04 2.71 -34.81
C LYS A 2 43.82 2.70 -33.47
N THR A 3 43.18 3.33 -32.48
CA THR A 3 42.89 2.91 -31.10
C THR A 3 43.62 1.66 -30.56
N LEU A 4 44.19 1.74 -29.35
CA LEU A 4 43.75 0.86 -28.25
C LEU A 4 44.13 1.42 -26.87
N LEU A 5 43.07 1.56 -26.06
CA LEU A 5 43.04 1.98 -24.67
C LEU A 5 43.35 0.74 -23.79
N LEU A 6 44.33 0.85 -22.90
CA LEU A 6 44.62 -0.17 -21.89
C LEU A 6 43.57 -0.07 -20.78
N VAL A 7 42.59 -0.98 -20.78
CA VAL A 7 41.65 -1.15 -19.68
C VAL A 7 42.30 -2.05 -18.63
N VAL A 8 42.75 -1.45 -17.54
CA VAL A 8 43.03 -2.14 -16.28
C VAL A 8 41.68 -2.38 -15.61
N VAL A 9 41.20 -3.63 -15.67
CA VAL A 9 40.05 -4.09 -14.89
C VAL A 9 40.50 -4.19 -13.43
N VAL A 10 40.18 -3.17 -12.62
CA VAL A 10 40.23 -3.30 -11.17
C VAL A 10 38.98 -4.04 -10.74
N ALA A 11 39.14 -5.34 -10.52
CA ALA A 11 38.17 -6.20 -9.88
C ALA A 11 37.93 -5.70 -8.44
N LEU A 12 36.74 -5.16 -8.18
CA LEU A 12 36.17 -5.17 -6.84
C LEU A 12 35.38 -6.46 -6.70
N PHE A 13 35.77 -7.25 -5.70
CA PHE A 13 35.16 -8.50 -5.29
C PHE A 13 33.65 -8.35 -5.08
N VAL A 14 32.87 -8.64 -6.13
CA VAL A 14 31.62 -9.35 -5.94
C VAL A 14 32.04 -10.80 -5.77
N SER A 15 31.99 -11.31 -4.54
CA SER A 15 31.89 -12.76 -4.39
C SER A 15 30.76 -13.18 -5.31
N ALA A 16 31.01 -14.02 -6.30
CA ALA A 16 29.96 -14.61 -7.08
C ALA A 16 29.05 -15.36 -6.10
N GLN A 17 28.01 -14.68 -5.61
CA GLN A 17 26.94 -15.36 -4.91
C GLN A 17 26.41 -16.35 -5.94
N PRO A 18 26.30 -17.65 -5.59
CA PRO A 18 25.68 -18.61 -6.48
C PRO A 18 24.34 -18.02 -6.90
N ALA A 19 24.07 -17.99 -8.21
CA ALA A 19 22.84 -17.42 -8.73
C ALA A 19 21.67 -18.05 -7.94
N ALA A 20 20.90 -17.22 -7.23
CA ALA A 20 19.80 -17.70 -6.42
C ALA A 20 18.90 -18.62 -7.27
N PRO A 21 18.54 -19.82 -6.81
CA PRO A 21 17.69 -20.72 -7.58
C PRO A 21 16.37 -20.04 -7.95
N ARG A 22 15.89 -20.29 -9.18
CA ARG A 22 14.74 -19.59 -9.78
C ARG A 22 13.74 -20.54 -10.41
N ILE A 23 12.45 -20.34 -10.15
CA ILE A 23 11.31 -20.99 -10.79
C ILE A 23 10.70 -20.01 -11.79
N GLN A 24 10.47 -20.42 -13.03
CA GLN A 24 9.71 -19.65 -14.00
C GLN A 24 8.46 -20.44 -14.40
N SER A 25 7.28 -19.85 -14.19
CA SER A 25 5.99 -20.45 -14.58
C SER A 25 5.07 -19.32 -15.07
N GLY A 26 4.62 -19.42 -16.33
CA GLY A 26 3.93 -18.31 -17.00
C GLY A 26 4.82 -17.06 -17.09
N ASP A 27 4.22 -15.89 -16.86
CA ASP A 27 4.90 -14.58 -16.94
C ASP A 27 5.76 -14.25 -15.72
N PHE A 28 5.87 -15.10 -14.69
CA PHE A 28 6.60 -14.78 -13.46
C PHE A 28 7.78 -15.72 -13.18
N LEU A 29 8.83 -15.12 -12.62
CA LEU A 29 10.10 -15.70 -12.18
C LEU A 29 10.23 -15.53 -10.66
N VAL A 30 10.17 -16.60 -9.90
CA VAL A 30 10.37 -16.63 -8.45
C VAL A 30 11.79 -17.06 -8.14
N THR A 31 12.53 -16.32 -7.33
CA THR A 31 13.85 -16.65 -6.79
C THR A 31 13.75 -17.08 -5.33
N TYR A 32 14.64 -17.96 -4.85
CA TYR A 32 14.64 -18.47 -3.49
C TYR A 32 16.04 -18.90 -3.02
N ASP A 33 16.19 -19.20 -1.74
CA ASP A 33 17.37 -19.83 -1.12
C ASP A 33 16.95 -20.92 -0.12
N ASP A 34 17.88 -21.38 0.72
CA ASP A 34 17.63 -22.36 1.79
C ASP A 34 16.66 -21.86 2.88
N ARG A 35 16.30 -20.57 2.86
CA ARG A 35 15.41 -19.88 3.81
C ARG A 35 14.05 -19.51 3.21
N GLY A 36 13.79 -19.92 1.97
CA GLY A 36 12.51 -19.74 1.26
C GLY A 36 12.61 -18.77 0.09
N VAL A 37 11.47 -18.20 -0.32
CA VAL A 37 11.38 -17.26 -1.45
C VAL A 37 12.20 -16.00 -1.18
N THR A 38 13.02 -15.56 -2.12
CA THR A 38 13.92 -14.40 -2.00
C THR A 38 13.57 -13.26 -2.94
N GLY A 39 12.68 -13.47 -3.92
CA GLY A 39 12.26 -12.41 -4.84
C GLY A 39 11.39 -12.94 -5.97
N ILE A 40 10.66 -12.07 -6.66
CA ILE A 40 9.82 -12.43 -7.80
C ILE A 40 9.94 -11.33 -8.84
N ALA A 41 10.09 -11.67 -10.11
CA ALA A 41 10.12 -10.75 -11.24
C ALA A 41 9.16 -11.24 -12.34
N ASN A 42 8.65 -10.35 -13.18
CA ASN A 42 8.04 -10.74 -14.45
C ASN A 42 9.05 -10.48 -15.57
N PRO A 43 9.63 -11.51 -16.22
CA PRO A 43 10.62 -11.30 -17.28
C PRO A 43 10.07 -10.62 -18.54
N GLY A 44 8.75 -10.66 -18.75
CA GLY A 44 8.04 -10.00 -19.84
C GLY A 44 7.59 -8.57 -19.50
N ASP A 45 7.64 -8.18 -18.23
CA ASP A 45 7.42 -6.82 -17.79
C ASP A 45 8.67 -5.98 -18.11
N ARG A 46 8.53 -5.10 -19.10
CA ARG A 46 9.60 -4.20 -19.54
C ARG A 46 10.03 -3.20 -18.47
N PHE A 47 9.25 -3.06 -17.40
CA PHE A 47 9.52 -2.19 -16.27
C PHE A 47 10.10 -2.95 -15.06
N GLY A 48 10.25 -4.28 -15.17
CA GLY A 48 10.97 -5.07 -14.17
C GLY A 48 10.33 -5.06 -12.78
N ALA A 49 9.00 -5.02 -12.66
CA ALA A 49 8.35 -4.99 -11.36
C ALA A 49 8.78 -6.19 -10.52
N GLN A 50 9.59 -5.93 -9.49
CA GLN A 50 9.78 -6.85 -8.39
C GLN A 50 8.42 -6.96 -7.69
N VAL A 51 7.74 -8.08 -7.91
CA VAL A 51 6.49 -8.38 -7.21
C VAL A 51 6.87 -8.52 -5.74
N LEU A 52 6.36 -7.57 -4.95
CA LEU A 52 6.54 -7.46 -3.50
C LEU A 52 6.37 -8.84 -2.87
N ALA A 53 7.45 -9.43 -2.38
CA ALA A 53 7.43 -10.74 -1.72
C ALA A 53 6.36 -10.82 -0.61
N TYR A 54 6.04 -9.68 0.01
CA TYR A 54 4.91 -9.53 0.94
C TYR A 54 3.55 -9.91 0.32
N ALA A 55 3.23 -9.51 -0.92
CA ALA A 55 1.95 -9.81 -1.57
C ALA A 55 1.76 -11.32 -1.80
N LEU A 56 2.84 -12.01 -2.22
CA LEU A 56 2.82 -13.47 -2.34
C LEU A 56 2.66 -14.12 -0.96
N ALA A 57 3.44 -13.67 0.02
CA ALA A 57 3.38 -14.19 1.37
C ALA A 57 1.99 -14.03 1.99
N LYS A 58 1.34 -12.88 1.77
CA LYS A 58 -0.06 -12.63 2.12
C LYS A 58 -0.98 -13.63 1.45
N TYR A 59 -0.84 -13.84 0.14
CA TYR A 59 -1.68 -14.79 -0.59
C TYR A 59 -1.61 -16.18 0.04
N GLY A 60 -0.40 -16.69 0.31
CA GLY A 60 -0.20 -17.98 0.97
C GLY A 60 -0.65 -18.03 2.43
N ALA A 61 -0.65 -16.89 3.14
CA ALA A 61 -1.14 -16.81 4.51
C ALA A 61 -2.69 -16.81 4.58
N THR A 62 -3.37 -16.37 3.52
CA THR A 62 -4.84 -16.22 3.50
C THR A 62 -5.57 -17.26 2.65
N HIS A 63 -4.85 -18.08 1.87
CA HIS A 63 -5.44 -19.12 1.01
C HIS A 63 -4.81 -20.48 1.29
N ASP A 64 -5.60 -21.54 1.13
CA ASP A 64 -5.07 -22.89 1.08
C ASP A 64 -4.41 -23.12 -0.28
N MET A 65 -3.14 -23.55 -0.25
CA MET A 65 -2.39 -23.90 -1.45
C MET A 65 -2.17 -25.42 -1.48
N PRO A 66 -2.46 -26.09 -2.60
CA PRO A 66 -2.26 -27.53 -2.69
C PRO A 66 -0.76 -27.88 -2.64
N PRO A 67 -0.40 -29.07 -2.15
CA PRO A 67 0.97 -29.56 -2.26
C PRO A 67 1.35 -29.83 -3.72
N ASP A 68 2.65 -29.85 -3.98
CA ASP A 68 3.20 -30.17 -5.30
C ASP A 68 4.34 -31.20 -5.22
N GLY A 69 4.62 -31.80 -6.38
CA GLY A 69 5.72 -32.74 -6.57
C GLY A 69 6.48 -32.41 -7.84
N ASN A 70 7.81 -32.45 -7.78
CA ASN A 70 8.71 -32.16 -8.89
C ASN A 70 8.36 -30.82 -9.58
N LEU A 71 8.09 -29.78 -8.78
CA LEU A 71 7.76 -28.46 -9.30
C LEU A 71 8.93 -27.87 -10.08
N TRP A 72 10.16 -28.04 -9.56
CA TRP A 72 11.35 -27.47 -10.17
C TRP A 72 12.57 -28.37 -10.04
N PHE A 73 13.36 -28.44 -11.11
CA PHE A 73 14.60 -29.19 -11.14
C PHE A 73 15.82 -28.26 -11.06
N ASP A 74 16.58 -28.38 -9.98
CA ASP A 74 17.87 -27.71 -9.84
C ASP A 74 18.92 -28.43 -10.70
N LYS A 75 19.36 -27.78 -11.79
CA LYS A 75 20.41 -28.35 -12.65
C LYS A 75 21.78 -28.39 -11.98
N ASN A 76 22.06 -27.49 -11.05
CA ASN A 76 23.35 -27.43 -10.35
C ASN A 76 23.43 -28.51 -9.27
N LYS A 77 22.30 -28.79 -8.60
CA LYS A 77 22.21 -29.83 -7.56
C LYS A 77 21.66 -31.18 -8.08
N ASN A 78 21.30 -31.25 -9.36
CA ASN A 78 20.69 -32.40 -10.02
C ASN A 78 19.51 -33.00 -9.21
N ARG A 79 18.62 -32.14 -8.70
CA ARG A 79 17.57 -32.51 -7.75
C ARG A 79 16.24 -31.82 -8.06
N TRP A 80 15.14 -32.56 -7.91
CA TRP A 80 13.79 -32.00 -7.87
C TRP A 80 13.46 -31.38 -6.51
N TYR A 81 12.85 -30.21 -6.56
CA TYR A 81 12.22 -29.52 -5.45
C TYR A 81 10.71 -29.69 -5.56
N SER A 82 10.11 -30.04 -4.42
CA SER A 82 8.70 -30.35 -4.25
C SER A 82 8.25 -29.72 -2.94
N HIS A 83 6.97 -29.38 -2.84
CA HIS A 83 6.34 -28.92 -1.62
C HIS A 83 5.25 -29.92 -1.20
N PRO A 84 5.62 -31.05 -0.59
CA PRO A 84 4.65 -32.08 -0.18
C PRO A 84 3.68 -31.58 0.92
N ALA A 85 4.00 -30.46 1.56
CA ALA A 85 3.10 -29.73 2.44
C ALA A 85 3.32 -28.22 2.22
N VAL A 86 2.23 -27.47 2.05
CA VAL A 86 2.25 -26.00 1.91
C VAL A 86 1.37 -25.42 3.00
N ARG A 87 2.00 -24.89 4.05
CA ARG A 87 1.31 -24.42 5.25
C ARG A 87 1.12 -22.90 5.23
N ARG A 88 -0.02 -22.43 5.72
CA ARG A 88 -0.29 -20.99 5.84
C ARG A 88 0.66 -20.32 6.83
N GLU A 89 1.07 -21.04 7.87
CA GLU A 89 1.98 -20.57 8.91
C GLU A 89 3.37 -20.25 8.35
N ASP A 90 3.86 -21.03 7.38
CA ASP A 90 5.16 -20.78 6.73
C ASP A 90 5.10 -19.51 5.87
N SER A 91 3.99 -19.31 5.16
CA SER A 91 3.72 -18.09 4.39
C SER A 91 3.60 -16.87 5.31
N ARG A 92 2.95 -17.03 6.47
CA ARG A 92 2.83 -15.98 7.48
C ARG A 92 4.19 -15.61 8.06
N ALA A 93 5.02 -16.59 8.44
CA ALA A 93 6.36 -16.34 8.94
C ALA A 93 7.27 -15.68 7.88
N PHE A 94 7.08 -16.00 6.60
CA PHE A 94 7.76 -15.30 5.51
C PHE A 94 7.26 -13.85 5.35
N MET A 95 5.94 -13.62 5.44
CA MET A 95 5.34 -12.29 5.39
C MET A 95 5.89 -11.37 6.48
N ASP A 96 5.97 -11.87 7.72
CA ASP A 96 6.49 -11.11 8.85
C ASP A 96 8.00 -10.77 8.64
N ARG A 97 8.81 -11.69 8.11
CA ARG A 97 10.21 -11.41 7.76
C ARG A 97 10.36 -10.34 6.67
N GLN A 98 9.53 -10.40 5.63
CA GLN A 98 9.53 -9.41 4.55
C GLN A 98 9.12 -8.02 5.07
N LEU A 99 8.15 -7.96 5.98
CA LEU A 99 7.75 -6.73 6.65
C LEU A 99 8.92 -6.13 7.45
N GLN A 100 9.63 -6.94 8.23
CA GLN A 100 10.79 -6.48 9.01
C GLN A 100 11.93 -5.97 8.11
N ALA A 101 12.20 -6.65 7.00
CA ALA A 101 13.17 -6.16 6.02
C ALA A 101 12.75 -4.81 5.41
N GLY A 102 11.46 -4.64 5.10
CA GLY A 102 10.90 -3.40 4.58
C GLY A 102 10.90 -2.23 5.59
N LEU A 103 10.85 -2.54 6.90
CA LEU A 103 11.01 -1.57 7.98
C LEU A 103 12.48 -1.14 8.16
N ALA A 104 13.42 -2.10 8.10
CA ALA A 104 14.84 -1.86 8.38
C ALA A 104 15.49 -0.82 7.44
N VAL A 105 14.94 -0.66 6.23
CA VAL A 105 15.45 0.28 5.22
C VAL A 105 14.71 1.62 5.21
N ARG A 106 13.90 1.94 6.23
CA ARG A 106 12.95 3.05 6.19
C ARG A 106 13.24 4.13 7.22
N GLY A 107 13.12 5.39 6.79
CA GLY A 107 13.21 6.53 7.70
C GLY A 107 11.93 6.70 8.52
N TRP A 108 12.08 6.82 9.83
CA TRP A 108 10.95 7.02 10.76
C TRP A 108 11.25 8.03 11.88
N MET A 109 12.52 8.31 12.18
CA MET A 109 12.91 9.23 13.26
C MET A 109 12.81 10.71 12.86
N GLU A 110 13.31 11.06 11.68
CA GLU A 110 13.34 12.46 11.22
C GLU A 110 12.12 12.78 10.35
N ALA A 111 11.37 13.81 10.74
CA ALA A 111 10.14 14.24 10.06
C ALA A 111 10.40 15.07 8.78
N ALA A 112 11.50 14.81 8.07
CA ALA A 112 11.76 15.42 6.76
C ALA A 112 10.97 14.67 5.67
N TYR A 113 10.38 15.40 4.71
CA TYR A 113 9.55 14.79 3.65
C TYR A 113 10.29 13.75 2.79
N TYR A 114 11.62 13.86 2.71
CA TYR A 114 12.49 12.93 1.98
C TYR A 114 13.06 11.80 2.87
N LEU A 115 12.69 11.72 4.15
CA LEU A 115 13.14 10.67 5.08
C LEU A 115 11.96 9.90 5.69
N LEU A 116 10.93 10.60 6.17
CA LEU A 116 9.79 9.99 6.85
C LEU A 116 8.98 9.10 5.90
N GLY A 117 8.91 7.80 6.21
CA GLY A 117 8.26 6.80 5.36
C GLY A 117 9.01 6.47 4.06
N SER A 118 10.17 7.09 3.84
CA SER A 118 11.01 6.87 2.65
C SER A 118 11.87 5.62 2.82
N ASP A 119 12.06 4.87 1.74
CA ASP A 119 13.10 3.84 1.64
C ASP A 119 14.49 4.48 1.41
N PHE A 120 15.53 3.82 1.92
CA PHE A 120 16.93 4.17 1.66
C PHE A 120 17.53 3.20 0.64
N THR A 121 17.92 3.69 -0.53
CA THR A 121 18.40 2.87 -1.66
C THR A 121 19.91 2.61 -1.62
N GLY A 122 20.62 3.20 -0.65
CA GLY A 122 22.02 2.91 -0.34
C GLY A 122 22.40 3.41 1.06
N SER A 123 22.32 4.72 1.27
CA SER A 123 22.44 5.37 2.57
C SER A 123 21.60 6.64 2.61
N SER A 124 21.32 7.16 3.81
CA SER A 124 20.64 8.45 4.03
C SER A 124 21.29 9.62 3.29
N ASP A 125 22.57 9.49 2.93
CA ASP A 125 23.37 10.55 2.31
C ASP A 125 23.41 10.47 0.77
N SER A 126 23.13 9.29 0.20
CA SER A 126 23.25 9.04 -1.24
C SER A 126 21.90 8.86 -1.94
N GLY A 127 20.88 8.39 -1.21
CA GLY A 127 19.63 8.02 -1.83
C GLY A 127 18.50 7.71 -0.86
N SER A 128 17.47 8.54 -0.88
CA SER A 128 16.23 8.33 -0.15
C SER A 128 15.02 8.57 -1.04
N LEU A 129 13.82 8.26 -0.54
CA LEU A 129 12.55 8.57 -1.17
C LEU A 129 12.51 8.10 -2.63
N SER A 130 12.52 6.79 -2.87
CA SER A 130 12.39 6.23 -4.22
C SER A 130 10.97 5.71 -4.48
N TYR A 131 10.75 5.13 -5.66
CA TYR A 131 9.55 4.36 -5.96
C TYR A 131 9.26 3.25 -4.93
N MET A 132 10.29 2.69 -4.30
CA MET A 132 10.18 1.66 -3.28
C MET A 132 9.58 2.15 -1.96
N ALA A 133 9.53 3.47 -1.73
CA ALA A 133 8.89 4.04 -0.57
C ALA A 133 7.42 3.59 -0.52
N LYS A 134 6.69 3.72 -1.62
CA LYS A 134 5.29 3.26 -1.73
C LYS A 134 5.18 1.76 -1.90
N MET A 135 6.01 1.13 -2.72
CA MET A 135 5.96 -0.32 -2.93
C MET A 135 6.16 -1.10 -1.63
N GLY A 136 7.25 -0.83 -0.90
CA GLY A 136 7.50 -1.44 0.40
C GLY A 136 6.53 -0.93 1.49
N GLY A 137 6.14 0.35 1.41
CA GLY A 137 5.18 0.97 2.31
C GLY A 137 3.78 0.35 2.24
N TRP A 138 3.38 -0.15 1.07
CA TRP A 138 2.11 -0.85 0.89
C TRP A 138 2.00 -2.06 1.81
N GLY A 139 3.07 -2.85 1.96
CA GLY A 139 3.09 -3.99 2.88
C GLY A 139 2.90 -3.57 4.34
N ILE A 140 3.50 -2.45 4.76
CA ILE A 140 3.35 -1.91 6.13
C ILE A 140 1.90 -1.47 6.39
N LEU A 141 1.32 -0.70 5.47
CA LEU A 141 -0.05 -0.23 5.60
C LEU A 141 -1.04 -1.40 5.54
N ASP A 142 -0.85 -2.34 4.62
CA ASP A 142 -1.65 -3.56 4.52
C ASP A 142 -1.58 -4.39 5.80
N TYR A 143 -0.39 -4.56 6.37
CA TYR A 143 -0.18 -5.30 7.61
C TYR A 143 -0.92 -4.66 8.78
N GLY A 144 -0.73 -3.35 8.97
CA GLY A 144 -1.43 -2.56 9.98
C GLY A 144 -2.94 -2.68 9.84
N ILE A 145 -3.44 -2.69 8.61
CA ILE A 145 -4.87 -2.81 8.36
C ILE A 145 -5.37 -4.23 8.63
N ASN A 146 -4.68 -5.27 8.15
CA ASN A 146 -5.23 -6.62 8.00
C ASN A 146 -4.75 -7.66 9.00
N PHE A 147 -3.58 -7.47 9.59
CA PHE A 147 -2.90 -8.52 10.35
C PHE A 147 -2.43 -8.09 11.73
N ALA A 148 -2.26 -6.79 11.98
CA ALA A 148 -1.78 -6.28 13.25
C ALA A 148 -2.86 -6.39 14.35
N THR A 149 -2.47 -6.91 15.51
CA THR A 149 -3.29 -6.86 16.73
C THR A 149 -3.41 -5.44 17.26
N GLU A 150 -2.33 -4.66 17.11
CA GLU A 150 -2.22 -3.24 17.46
C GLU A 150 -1.95 -2.42 16.18
N PRO A 151 -2.99 -2.07 15.40
CA PRO A 151 -2.82 -1.40 14.11
C PRO A 151 -2.01 -0.11 14.16
N TRP A 152 -2.18 0.68 15.22
CA TRP A 152 -1.61 2.03 15.36
C TRP A 152 -0.08 2.08 15.26
N ASP A 153 0.62 1.00 15.60
CA ASP A 153 2.09 0.91 15.46
C ASP A 153 2.55 0.95 13.99
N TRP A 154 1.65 0.63 13.06
CA TRP A 154 1.96 0.44 11.64
C TRP A 154 1.35 1.54 10.76
N LEU A 155 0.16 2.02 11.14
CA LEU A 155 -0.64 2.92 10.30
C LEU A 155 0.09 4.23 9.99
N GLN A 156 0.76 4.83 10.97
CA GLN A 156 1.49 6.10 10.78
C GLN A 156 2.57 5.98 9.72
N LEU A 157 3.48 5.00 9.86
CA LEU A 157 4.58 4.79 8.93
C LEU A 157 4.11 4.30 7.56
N GLY A 158 3.11 3.42 7.54
CA GLY A 158 2.48 2.95 6.30
C GLY A 158 1.86 4.12 5.52
N TYR A 159 1.15 5.01 6.20
CA TYR A 159 0.54 6.17 5.55
C TYR A 159 1.56 7.25 5.15
N ALA A 160 2.60 7.46 5.95
CA ALA A 160 3.73 8.32 5.56
C ALA A 160 4.38 7.80 4.28
N SER A 161 4.56 6.49 4.16
CA SER A 161 5.08 5.86 2.95
C SER A 161 4.16 6.07 1.74
N TYR A 162 2.84 6.06 1.92
CA TYR A 162 1.88 6.42 0.87
C TYR A 162 2.07 7.88 0.40
N LEU A 163 2.26 8.83 1.31
CA LEU A 163 2.44 10.26 0.99
C LEU A 163 3.80 10.58 0.37
N SER A 164 4.82 9.77 0.67
CA SER A 164 6.24 10.05 0.42
C SER A 164 6.58 10.44 -1.03
N SER A 165 6.71 9.48 -1.95
CA SER A 165 7.31 9.71 -3.28
C SER A 165 6.40 10.49 -4.25
N TRP A 166 5.26 11.02 -3.80
CA TRP A 166 4.54 12.06 -4.55
C TRP A 166 5.37 13.34 -4.63
N ALA A 167 6.24 13.61 -3.65
CA ALA A 167 7.13 14.76 -3.66
C ALA A 167 8.19 14.73 -4.79
N LEU A 168 8.37 13.60 -5.49
CA LEU A 168 9.22 13.49 -6.67
C LEU A 168 8.52 13.97 -7.96
N MET A 169 7.19 14.08 -7.93
CA MET A 169 6.42 14.60 -9.05
C MET A 169 6.52 16.12 -9.07
N ASN A 170 7.00 16.66 -10.17
CA ASN A 170 6.99 18.08 -10.45
C ASN A 170 5.61 18.47 -10.96
N THR A 171 4.74 18.90 -10.06
CA THR A 171 3.41 19.37 -10.43
C THR A 171 2.99 20.57 -9.60
N GLY A 172 2.15 21.42 -10.18
CA GLY A 172 1.66 22.63 -9.56
C GLY A 172 0.53 23.26 -10.37
N ARG A 173 -0.11 24.27 -9.80
CA ARG A 173 -1.13 25.03 -10.53
C ARG A 173 -0.46 26.07 -11.46
N PRO A 174 -1.19 26.63 -12.43
CA PRO A 174 -0.67 27.70 -13.28
C PRO A 174 -0.13 28.91 -12.49
N ASP A 175 -0.77 29.28 -11.38
CA ASP A 175 -0.35 30.38 -10.51
C ASP A 175 0.94 30.10 -9.73
N THR A 176 1.35 28.84 -9.62
CA THR A 176 2.62 28.41 -9.01
C THR A 176 3.66 27.99 -10.05
N ASN A 177 3.45 28.33 -11.33
CA ASN A 177 4.31 27.96 -12.45
C ASN A 177 4.53 26.43 -12.59
N TYR A 178 3.47 25.63 -12.38
CA TYR A 178 3.40 24.21 -12.75
C TYR A 178 4.40 23.23 -12.09
N GLY A 179 5.16 23.64 -11.06
CA GLY A 179 6.01 22.72 -10.30
C GLY A 179 7.07 23.40 -9.44
N PHE A 180 7.43 22.76 -8.32
CA PHE A 180 8.44 23.28 -7.39
C PHE A 180 9.88 23.02 -7.86
N TRP A 181 10.14 21.85 -8.45
CA TRP A 181 11.49 21.40 -8.80
C TRP A 181 11.98 22.02 -10.11
N PHE A 182 11.10 22.02 -11.12
CA PHE A 182 11.37 22.49 -12.46
C PHE A 182 10.14 23.26 -12.95
N PRO A 183 10.08 24.59 -12.74
CA PRO A 183 8.92 25.37 -13.14
C PRO A 183 8.67 25.34 -14.66
N GLY A 184 7.42 25.54 -15.07
CA GLY A 184 7.02 25.59 -16.48
C GLY A 184 6.00 24.51 -16.85
N PRO A 185 4.99 24.82 -17.68
CA PRO A 185 3.94 23.89 -18.07
C PRO A 185 4.46 22.63 -18.79
N GLU A 186 5.62 22.72 -19.44
CA GLU A 186 6.29 21.59 -20.10
C GLU A 186 6.85 20.55 -19.12
N ASN A 187 7.03 20.92 -17.86
CA ASN A 187 7.56 20.05 -16.81
C ASN A 187 6.47 19.54 -15.85
N ASP A 188 5.20 19.95 -16.03
CA ASP A 188 4.09 19.51 -15.17
C ASP A 188 3.84 18.01 -15.34
N GLY A 189 3.81 17.29 -14.21
CA GLY A 189 3.66 15.84 -14.16
C GLY A 189 4.95 15.05 -14.40
N ALA A 190 6.07 15.70 -14.74
CA ALA A 190 7.37 15.03 -14.81
C ALA A 190 7.76 14.50 -13.41
N SER A 191 8.41 13.34 -13.32
CA SER A 191 8.83 12.79 -12.03
C SER A 191 10.25 12.26 -12.06
N GLY A 192 10.92 12.36 -10.91
CA GLY A 192 12.14 11.63 -10.64
C GLY A 192 11.88 10.22 -10.09
N TRP A 193 12.90 9.37 -10.17
CA TRP A 193 12.91 8.02 -9.59
C TRP A 193 13.20 7.97 -8.10
N GLN A 194 14.05 8.89 -7.65
CA GLN A 194 14.64 8.92 -6.31
C GLN A 194 15.05 10.36 -5.93
N PHE A 195 15.20 10.62 -4.64
CA PHE A 195 15.74 11.85 -4.10
C PHE A 195 17.23 11.75 -3.73
N THR A 196 18.01 12.73 -4.17
CA THR A 196 19.39 12.96 -3.71
C THR A 196 19.37 13.90 -2.50
N THR A 197 19.86 13.43 -1.36
CA THR A 197 19.91 14.19 -0.09
C THR A 197 21.16 15.05 0.05
N SER A 198 22.30 14.56 -0.45
CA SER A 198 23.56 15.31 -0.51
C SER A 198 23.48 16.51 -1.45
N LYS A 199 24.36 17.51 -1.25
CA LYS A 199 24.47 18.68 -2.14
C LYS A 199 24.67 18.28 -3.60
N TRP A 200 25.47 17.24 -3.82
CA TRP A 200 25.72 16.60 -5.10
C TRP A 200 25.83 15.09 -4.87
N ALA A 201 25.28 14.30 -5.80
CA ALA A 201 25.48 12.86 -5.83
C ALA A 201 25.53 12.34 -7.27
N ARG A 202 25.96 11.09 -7.43
CA ARG A 202 25.96 10.38 -8.71
C ARG A 202 24.79 9.42 -8.75
N GLY A 203 23.79 9.70 -9.58
CA GLY A 203 22.62 8.84 -9.75
C GLY A 203 22.96 7.51 -10.44
N TRP A 204 21.98 6.60 -10.48
CA TRP A 204 22.14 5.24 -11.03
C TRP A 204 22.62 5.23 -12.48
N ILE A 205 22.13 6.15 -13.32
CA ILE A 205 22.59 6.32 -14.71
C ILE A 205 23.98 6.98 -14.84
N ARG A 206 24.73 7.04 -13.74
CA ARG A 206 26.11 7.54 -13.64
C ARG A 206 26.29 9.02 -13.95
N LYS A 207 25.21 9.81 -13.89
CA LYS A 207 25.22 11.28 -14.01
C LYS A 207 25.33 11.94 -12.63
N GLU A 208 26.09 13.02 -12.55
CA GLU A 208 26.08 13.90 -11.39
C GLU A 208 24.81 14.76 -11.40
N MET A 209 24.25 14.97 -10.22
CA MET A 209 23.04 15.75 -10.03
C MET A 209 23.06 16.44 -8.66
N PRO A 210 22.42 17.62 -8.55
CA PRO A 210 22.32 18.33 -7.29
C PRO A 210 21.33 17.64 -6.35
N ARG A 211 21.25 18.15 -5.12
CA ARG A 211 20.18 17.79 -4.19
C ARG A 211 18.80 17.98 -4.83
N GLY A 212 17.94 16.97 -4.75
CA GLY A 212 16.62 16.99 -5.37
C GLY A 212 16.24 15.66 -6.01
N PRO A 213 15.07 15.60 -6.66
CA PRO A 213 14.68 14.46 -7.49
C PRO A 213 15.65 14.24 -8.64
N TRP A 214 15.90 12.97 -8.97
CA TRP A 214 16.67 12.62 -10.15
C TRP A 214 15.95 13.09 -11.42
N HIS A 215 16.70 13.53 -12.43
CA HIS A 215 16.14 14.08 -13.68
C HIS A 215 15.56 13.00 -14.63
N TYR A 216 15.30 11.80 -14.12
CA TYR A 216 14.70 10.68 -14.85
C TYR A 216 13.83 9.88 -13.89
N ASP A 217 12.78 9.30 -14.46
CA ASP A 217 11.67 8.64 -13.78
C ASP A 217 11.99 7.20 -13.34
N GLY A 218 12.81 6.48 -14.11
CA GLY A 218 13.17 5.09 -13.80
C GLY A 218 11.92 4.22 -13.63
N GLU A 219 11.79 3.59 -12.47
CA GLU A 219 10.65 2.73 -12.09
C GLU A 219 9.61 3.45 -11.20
N ILE A 220 9.52 4.80 -11.25
CA ILE A 220 8.60 5.56 -10.38
C ILE A 220 7.13 5.26 -10.64
N ASP A 221 6.79 4.86 -11.85
CA ASP A 221 5.47 4.40 -12.25
C ASP A 221 4.99 3.20 -11.41
N LEU A 222 5.89 2.26 -11.07
CA LEU A 222 5.60 1.16 -10.14
C LEU A 222 5.21 1.70 -8.76
N GLY A 223 5.94 2.71 -8.28
CA GLY A 223 5.65 3.42 -7.03
C GLY A 223 4.26 4.08 -7.05
N TYR A 224 3.86 4.68 -8.16
CA TYR A 224 2.50 5.22 -8.33
C TYR A 224 1.43 4.14 -8.39
N GLY A 225 1.71 3.02 -9.04
CA GLY A 225 0.86 1.84 -9.01
C GLY A 225 0.59 1.35 -7.57
N ALA A 226 1.63 1.28 -6.73
CA ALA A 226 1.45 1.01 -5.30
C ALA A 226 0.67 2.11 -4.59
N GLY A 227 0.96 3.39 -4.85
CA GLY A 227 0.25 4.53 -4.27
C GLY A 227 -1.27 4.47 -4.48
N ILE A 228 -1.72 4.14 -5.69
CA ILE A 228 -3.15 3.98 -6.03
C ILE A 228 -3.77 2.80 -5.28
N ARG A 229 -3.01 1.72 -5.04
CA ARG A 229 -3.46 0.57 -4.24
C ARG A 229 -3.49 0.85 -2.74
N MET A 230 -2.64 1.75 -2.25
CA MET A 230 -2.61 2.20 -0.85
C MET A 230 -3.69 3.22 -0.52
N ALA A 231 -4.10 4.03 -1.50
CA ALA A 231 -5.05 5.12 -1.29
C ALA A 231 -6.33 4.65 -0.59
N THR A 232 -6.51 5.17 0.62
CA THR A 232 -7.61 4.89 1.52
C THR A 232 -7.76 6.05 2.51
N THR A 233 -8.99 6.46 2.78
CA THR A 233 -9.28 7.32 3.93
C THR A 233 -9.38 6.43 5.16
N LEU A 234 -8.51 6.62 6.14
CA LEU A 234 -8.42 5.77 7.32
C LEU A 234 -8.64 6.56 8.60
N VAL A 235 -9.65 6.18 9.38
CA VAL A 235 -9.86 6.71 10.74
C VAL A 235 -9.34 5.69 11.75
N ALA A 236 -8.49 6.13 12.67
CA ALA A 236 -7.97 5.29 13.74
C ALA A 236 -8.07 5.98 15.10
N GLN A 237 -8.38 5.21 16.13
CA GLN A 237 -8.17 5.62 17.52
C GLN A 237 -6.70 5.38 17.88
N ASP A 238 -5.86 6.37 17.62
CA ASP A 238 -4.42 6.32 17.87
C ASP A 238 -4.12 6.55 19.37
N PRO A 239 -3.23 5.77 20.01
CA PRO A 239 -2.92 5.94 21.43
C PRO A 239 -2.15 7.22 21.78
N ILE A 240 -1.54 7.87 20.80
CA ILE A 240 -0.76 9.11 20.95
C ILE A 240 -1.61 10.30 20.51
N PHE A 241 -2.24 10.21 19.33
CA PHE A 241 -2.95 11.33 18.72
C PHE A 241 -4.46 11.36 19.00
N GLY A 242 -5.01 10.33 19.65
CA GLY A 242 -6.45 10.17 19.81
C GLY A 242 -7.11 9.78 18.48
N LEU A 243 -8.37 10.20 18.28
CA LEU A 243 -9.09 9.88 17.05
C LEU A 243 -8.56 10.75 15.89
N VAL A 244 -7.92 10.11 14.91
CA VAL A 244 -7.27 10.77 13.78
C VAL A 244 -7.75 10.19 12.45
N ALA A 245 -7.75 11.00 11.39
CA ALA A 245 -8.00 10.55 10.03
C ALA A 245 -6.77 10.75 9.14
N TYR A 246 -6.24 9.65 8.61
CA TYR A 246 -5.25 9.65 7.55
C TYR A 246 -5.95 9.76 6.18
N GLY A 247 -5.49 10.72 5.36
CA GLY A 247 -6.12 11.02 4.07
C GLY A 247 -7.56 11.48 4.18
N GLY A 248 -7.94 12.14 5.27
CA GLY A 248 -9.29 12.65 5.44
C GLY A 248 -9.34 13.84 6.38
N ALA A 249 -10.39 14.65 6.26
CA ALA A 249 -10.68 15.71 7.23
C ALA A 249 -11.79 15.22 8.17
N LEU A 250 -11.41 14.92 9.41
CA LEU A 250 -12.32 14.44 10.45
C LEU A 250 -13.07 15.59 11.12
N SER A 251 -14.33 15.38 11.43
CA SER A 251 -15.20 16.31 12.15
C SER A 251 -16.14 15.55 13.08
N SER A 252 -16.41 16.09 14.27
CA SER A 252 -17.48 15.60 15.14
C SER A 252 -18.84 16.09 14.66
N ARG A 253 -19.87 15.26 14.85
CA ARG A 253 -21.26 15.56 14.49
C ARG A 253 -22.19 15.11 15.60
N ALA A 254 -23.42 15.63 15.62
CA ALA A 254 -24.45 15.12 16.51
C ALA A 254 -24.63 13.60 16.28
N GLY A 255 -24.37 12.80 17.31
CA GLY A 255 -24.49 11.34 17.26
C GLY A 255 -23.34 10.57 16.60
N GLY A 256 -22.20 11.21 16.29
CA GLY A 256 -21.03 10.49 15.76
C GLY A 256 -19.97 11.39 15.12
N PHE A 257 -19.41 10.90 14.02
CA PHE A 257 -18.30 11.52 13.31
C PHE A 257 -18.60 11.58 11.80
N GLY A 258 -17.94 12.52 11.12
CA GLY A 258 -17.91 12.58 9.67
C GLY A 258 -16.49 12.84 9.19
N VAL A 259 -16.05 12.10 8.19
CA VAL A 259 -14.74 12.29 7.54
C VAL A 259 -14.94 12.58 6.07
N VAL A 260 -14.39 13.69 5.60
CA VAL A 260 -14.36 14.01 4.17
C VAL A 260 -13.12 13.33 3.56
N PRO A 261 -13.27 12.36 2.65
CA PRO A 261 -12.14 11.66 2.02
C PRO A 261 -11.24 12.61 1.23
N ARG A 262 -9.92 12.51 1.46
CA ARG A 262 -8.85 13.30 0.83
C ARG A 262 -7.64 12.44 0.43
N ASP A 263 -7.81 11.12 0.38
CA ASP A 263 -6.79 10.13 -0.03
C ASP A 263 -6.47 10.13 -1.54
N GLY A 264 -6.88 11.16 -2.28
CA GLY A 264 -6.74 11.25 -3.73
C GLY A 264 -7.75 10.44 -4.53
N LEU A 265 -8.17 9.25 -4.08
CA LEU A 265 -9.06 8.37 -4.85
C LEU A 265 -10.50 8.32 -4.34
N ARG A 266 -10.74 8.48 -3.03
CA ARG A 266 -12.07 8.38 -2.42
C ARG A 266 -12.80 7.06 -2.72
N GLN A 267 -12.08 5.95 -2.89
CA GLN A 267 -12.67 4.64 -3.19
C GLN A 267 -12.69 3.70 -2.00
N ARG A 268 -11.78 3.89 -1.05
CA ARG A 268 -11.61 3.05 0.13
C ARG A 268 -11.78 3.86 1.40
N PHE A 269 -12.54 3.30 2.32
CA PHE A 269 -12.72 3.85 3.65
C PHE A 269 -12.47 2.77 4.68
N CYS A 270 -11.67 3.08 5.70
CA CYS A 270 -11.42 2.21 6.83
C CYS A 270 -11.61 2.98 8.13
N VAL A 271 -12.26 2.36 9.10
CA VAL A 271 -12.36 2.86 10.47
C VAL A 271 -11.96 1.76 11.45
N MET A 272 -11.06 2.11 12.36
CA MET A 272 -10.50 1.24 13.39
C MET A 272 -10.67 1.94 14.74
N LEU A 273 -11.68 1.51 15.49
CA LEU A 273 -11.95 2.03 16.82
C LEU A 273 -11.45 1.00 17.84
N ALA A 274 -10.69 1.45 18.84
CA ALA A 274 -10.26 0.58 19.92
C ALA A 274 -11.47 -0.11 20.58
N GLY A 275 -11.31 -1.37 20.95
CA GLY A 275 -12.30 -2.08 21.77
C GLY A 275 -12.40 -1.43 23.15
N SER A 276 -13.37 -0.54 23.34
CA SER A 276 -13.76 0.06 24.63
C SER A 276 -12.62 0.36 25.61
N ALA A 277 -11.79 1.37 25.36
CA ALA A 277 -11.45 2.39 26.35
C ALA A 277 -10.59 3.48 25.72
N VAL A 278 -11.11 4.70 25.76
CA VAL A 278 -10.31 5.93 25.68
C VAL A 278 -9.26 5.87 26.78
N ARG A 279 -7.98 6.04 26.43
CA ARG A 279 -6.92 6.33 27.39
C ARG A 279 -7.26 7.65 28.09
N ALA A 280 -7.77 7.61 29.31
CA ALA A 280 -7.50 8.69 30.24
C ALA A 280 -6.01 8.60 30.61
N ALA A 281 -5.31 9.73 30.61
CA ALA A 281 -3.89 9.79 30.94
C ALA A 281 -3.59 8.99 32.21
N GLY A 282 -2.85 7.88 32.08
CA GLY A 282 -2.43 7.02 33.20
C GLY A 282 -3.23 5.73 33.43
N GLY A 283 -4.26 5.42 32.64
CA GLY A 283 -5.02 4.16 32.76
C GLY A 283 -4.52 3.03 31.84
N GLN A 284 -4.50 1.79 32.34
CA GLN A 284 -4.25 0.58 31.55
C GLN A 284 -5.22 0.49 30.37
N ALA A 285 -4.69 0.26 29.17
CA ALA A 285 -5.48 0.08 27.96
C ALA A 285 -6.39 -1.14 28.10
N SER A 286 -7.67 -0.98 27.77
CA SER A 286 -8.58 -2.11 27.58
C SER A 286 -8.05 -3.01 26.47
N SER A 287 -7.83 -4.28 26.81
CA SER A 287 -7.25 -5.31 25.96
C SER A 287 -8.34 -6.02 25.14
N GLY A 288 -8.90 -5.33 24.14
CA GLY A 288 -9.83 -5.91 23.16
C GLY A 288 -9.39 -5.61 21.73
N PRO A 289 -9.61 -6.52 20.76
CA PRO A 289 -9.28 -6.26 19.36
C PRO A 289 -10.02 -5.02 18.85
N ALA A 290 -9.37 -4.25 17.99
CA ALA A 290 -9.97 -3.06 17.38
C ALA A 290 -11.24 -3.45 16.58
N ARG A 291 -12.33 -2.72 16.80
CA ARG A 291 -13.51 -2.79 15.94
C ARG A 291 -13.16 -2.16 14.60
N LYS A 292 -13.11 -3.00 13.58
CA LYS A 292 -12.69 -2.64 12.23
C LYS A 292 -13.87 -2.72 11.26
N LEU A 293 -14.07 -1.65 10.50
CA LEU A 293 -14.96 -1.64 9.34
C LEU A 293 -14.19 -1.11 8.13
N ARG A 294 -14.33 -1.78 6.98
CA ARG A 294 -13.74 -1.37 5.71
C ARG A 294 -14.76 -1.42 4.60
N LEU A 295 -14.66 -0.43 3.72
CA LEU A 295 -15.44 -0.29 2.51
C LEU A 295 -14.50 -0.08 1.33
N GLU A 296 -14.82 -0.70 0.19
CA GLU A 296 -14.18 -0.43 -1.10
C GLU A 296 -15.24 -0.43 -2.20
N LEU A 297 -15.19 0.59 -3.06
CA LEU A 297 -15.95 0.64 -4.32
C LEU A 297 -15.00 0.25 -5.47
N ASP A 298 -15.46 -0.64 -6.36
CA ASP A 298 -14.64 -1.17 -7.45
C ASP A 298 -14.42 -0.18 -8.60
N ARG A 299 -15.41 0.66 -8.89
CA ARG A 299 -15.42 1.59 -10.02
C ARG A 299 -15.63 3.04 -9.58
N ASP A 300 -16.62 3.25 -8.72
CA ASP A 300 -17.04 4.57 -8.25
C ASP A 300 -16.28 5.00 -6.99
N GLY A 301 -16.77 6.03 -6.30
CA GLY A 301 -16.21 6.47 -5.04
C GLY A 301 -17.21 7.20 -4.15
N PHE A 302 -16.71 7.70 -3.03
CA PHE A 302 -17.42 8.63 -2.17
C PHE A 302 -17.48 10.00 -2.83
N THR A 303 -18.65 10.64 -2.77
CA THR A 303 -18.89 11.97 -3.36
C THR A 303 -17.87 13.00 -2.85
N ALA A 304 -17.24 13.72 -3.79
CA ALA A 304 -16.28 14.77 -3.48
C ALA A 304 -16.84 15.79 -2.48
N GLY A 305 -16.07 16.12 -1.44
CA GLY A 305 -16.47 17.08 -0.41
C GLY A 305 -17.55 16.59 0.56
N ALA A 306 -18.22 15.47 0.27
CA ALA A 306 -19.21 14.88 1.16
C ALA A 306 -18.55 13.97 2.20
N PRO A 307 -19.05 13.96 3.44
CA PRO A 307 -18.52 13.13 4.51
C PRO A 307 -19.01 11.68 4.40
N VAL A 308 -18.13 10.73 4.68
CA VAL A 308 -18.53 9.41 5.20
C VAL A 308 -18.82 9.59 6.69
N SER A 309 -20.05 9.30 7.11
CA SER A 309 -20.51 9.47 8.50
C SER A 309 -20.54 8.12 9.22
N PHE A 310 -20.15 8.08 10.49
CA PHE A 310 -20.20 6.87 11.31
C PHE A 310 -20.40 7.21 12.79
N ASP A 311 -21.00 6.29 13.58
CA ASP A 311 -21.04 6.41 15.04
C ASP A 311 -19.86 5.69 15.73
N GLY A 312 -19.62 6.00 17.02
CA GLY A 312 -18.49 5.44 17.78
C GLY A 312 -18.58 3.92 18.06
N GLU A 313 -19.74 3.32 17.80
CA GLU A 313 -19.98 1.89 17.95
C GLU A 313 -19.98 1.15 16.60
N LEU A 314 -19.78 1.88 15.50
CA LEU A 314 -19.93 1.41 14.11
C LEU A 314 -21.28 0.74 13.86
N ARG A 315 -22.36 1.18 14.54
CA ARG A 315 -23.73 0.68 14.29
C ARG A 315 -24.35 1.35 13.07
N ARG A 316 -23.93 2.56 12.74
CA ARG A 316 -24.34 3.27 11.54
C ARG A 316 -23.11 3.78 10.82
N VAL A 317 -22.99 3.43 9.54
CA VAL A 317 -22.07 4.07 8.60
C VAL A 317 -22.88 4.52 7.39
N ALA A 318 -22.66 5.73 6.89
CA ALA A 318 -23.42 6.25 5.76
C ALA A 318 -22.55 7.14 4.87
N PHE A 319 -22.78 7.08 3.57
CA PHE A 319 -22.09 7.91 2.58
C PHE A 319 -22.98 8.19 1.36
N THR A 320 -22.53 9.13 0.54
CA THR A 320 -23.14 9.41 -0.77
C THR A 320 -22.24 8.84 -1.87
N LEU A 321 -22.82 8.01 -2.72
CA LEU A 321 -22.15 7.37 -3.85
C LEU A 321 -21.99 8.38 -5.00
N GLU A 322 -20.76 8.52 -5.49
CA GLU A 322 -20.41 9.32 -6.67
C GLU A 322 -20.58 8.51 -7.93
N ASN A 323 -21.35 8.98 -8.93
CA ASN A 323 -21.34 8.37 -10.27
C ASN A 323 -20.19 8.97 -11.08
N ARG A 324 -19.10 8.21 -11.26
CA ARG A 324 -17.91 8.70 -11.97
C ARG A 324 -18.01 8.64 -13.48
N THR A 325 -19.04 7.98 -14.00
CA THR A 325 -19.17 7.71 -15.44
C THR A 325 -20.27 8.54 -16.09
N GLY A 326 -21.07 9.25 -15.30
CA GLY A 326 -22.25 9.99 -15.76
C GLY A 326 -23.45 9.11 -16.12
N GLU A 327 -23.20 7.87 -16.54
CA GLU A 327 -24.23 6.92 -16.98
C GLU A 327 -24.73 5.99 -15.85
N PRO A 328 -26.00 5.52 -15.90
CA PRO A 328 -26.49 4.49 -14.99
C PRO A 328 -25.76 3.16 -15.17
N HIS A 329 -25.39 2.51 -14.06
CA HIS A 329 -24.70 1.21 -14.09
C HIS A 329 -24.76 0.51 -12.72
N GLN A 330 -24.00 -0.56 -12.56
CA GLN A 330 -23.81 -1.26 -11.28
C GLN A 330 -22.36 -1.17 -10.82
N THR A 331 -22.16 -1.02 -9.51
CA THR A 331 -20.85 -1.05 -8.86
C THR A 331 -20.90 -1.99 -7.66
N THR A 332 -19.78 -2.63 -7.36
CA THR A 332 -19.65 -3.49 -6.20
C THR A 332 -19.13 -2.69 -5.02
N LEU A 333 -19.89 -2.67 -3.93
CA LEU A 333 -19.40 -2.31 -2.61
C LEU A 333 -18.86 -3.56 -1.93
N ARG A 334 -17.55 -3.60 -1.67
CA ARG A 334 -16.88 -4.64 -0.88
C ARG A 334 -16.77 -4.20 0.56
N LEU A 335 -17.02 -5.12 1.50
CA LEU A 335 -17.11 -4.83 2.92
C LEU A 335 -16.32 -5.85 3.76
N SER A 336 -15.65 -5.33 4.79
CA SER A 336 -15.24 -6.08 5.98
C SER A 336 -15.91 -5.41 7.17
N LEU A 337 -16.75 -6.17 7.87
CA LEU A 337 -17.63 -5.65 8.92
C LEU A 337 -17.20 -6.22 10.28
N PRO A 338 -17.41 -5.48 11.39
CA PRO A 338 -17.08 -5.96 12.72
C PRO A 338 -17.76 -7.31 13.03
N GLU A 339 -16.99 -8.23 13.61
CA GLU A 339 -17.52 -9.52 14.07
C GLU A 339 -18.52 -9.35 15.23
N GLY A 340 -19.31 -10.40 15.49
CA GLY A 340 -20.28 -10.41 16.59
C GLY A 340 -21.52 -9.54 16.36
N ARG A 341 -21.66 -8.89 15.20
CA ARG A 341 -22.84 -8.10 14.84
C ARG A 341 -23.32 -8.41 13.42
N ARG A 342 -24.64 -8.42 13.23
CA ARG A 342 -25.25 -8.53 11.90
C ARG A 342 -25.43 -7.14 11.31
N TYR A 343 -25.13 -7.00 10.04
CA TYR A 343 -25.27 -5.74 9.32
C TYR A 343 -26.24 -5.88 8.15
N GLU A 344 -26.96 -4.80 7.88
CA GLU A 344 -27.78 -4.62 6.70
C GLU A 344 -27.24 -3.44 5.89
N VAL A 345 -27.14 -3.61 4.57
CA VAL A 345 -26.83 -2.51 3.65
C VAL A 345 -28.14 -2.00 3.05
N ARG A 346 -28.31 -0.68 3.03
CA ARG A 346 -29.41 -0.01 2.35
C ARG A 346 -28.89 0.97 1.32
N GLN A 347 -29.54 1.03 0.16
CA GLN A 347 -29.35 2.07 -0.83
C GLN A 347 -30.67 2.80 -1.05
N ASP A 348 -30.68 4.11 -0.84
CA ASP A 348 -31.88 4.96 -0.95
C ASP A 348 -33.06 4.41 -0.12
N GLY A 349 -32.76 3.90 1.09
CA GLY A 349 -33.72 3.27 2.00
C GLY A 349 -34.09 1.82 1.70
N GLN A 350 -33.71 1.28 0.54
CA GLN A 350 -34.00 -0.10 0.14
C GLN A 350 -32.88 -1.06 0.52
N VAL A 351 -33.22 -2.24 1.04
CA VAL A 351 -32.24 -3.25 1.45
C VAL A 351 -31.52 -3.83 0.23
N VAL A 352 -30.19 -3.92 0.32
CA VAL A 352 -29.32 -4.55 -0.67
C VAL A 352 -28.71 -5.81 -0.06
N ALA A 353 -28.83 -6.93 -0.77
CA ALA A 353 -28.34 -8.22 -0.28
C ALA A 353 -26.81 -8.23 -0.19
N LEU A 354 -26.30 -8.70 0.96
CA LEU A 354 -24.90 -9.04 1.15
C LEU A 354 -24.62 -10.45 0.64
N ARG A 355 -23.46 -10.64 0.00
CA ARG A 355 -22.99 -11.91 -0.54
C ARG A 355 -21.56 -12.18 -0.08
N PRO A 356 -21.18 -13.44 0.20
CA PRO A 356 -19.79 -13.78 0.47
C PRO A 356 -18.95 -13.64 -0.80
N THR A 357 -17.68 -13.27 -0.64
CA THR A 357 -16.75 -13.04 -1.77
C THR A 357 -15.63 -14.08 -1.86
N GLY A 358 -15.34 -14.79 -0.75
CA GLY A 358 -14.12 -15.59 -0.62
C GLY A 358 -12.83 -14.77 -0.49
N ASN A 359 -12.93 -13.43 -0.47
CA ASN A 359 -11.79 -12.53 -0.31
C ASN A 359 -11.53 -12.27 1.18
N PHE A 360 -10.29 -12.49 1.62
CA PHE A 360 -9.90 -12.28 3.02
C PHE A 360 -10.05 -10.83 3.49
N ASP A 361 -9.66 -9.86 2.66
CA ASP A 361 -9.68 -8.44 3.01
C ASP A 361 -11.10 -7.88 3.08
N TYR A 362 -11.99 -8.39 2.22
CA TYR A 362 -13.38 -7.97 2.10
C TYR A 362 -14.31 -9.20 1.94
N PRO A 363 -14.64 -9.89 3.04
CA PRO A 363 -15.40 -11.15 2.98
C PRO A 363 -16.82 -11.01 2.43
N GLN A 364 -17.37 -9.80 2.38
CA GLN A 364 -18.72 -9.52 1.92
C GLN A 364 -18.75 -8.50 0.79
N ALA A 365 -19.77 -8.57 -0.05
CA ALA A 365 -20.05 -7.60 -1.09
C ALA A 365 -21.56 -7.33 -1.24
N ALA A 366 -21.89 -6.12 -1.68
CA ALA A 366 -23.22 -5.68 -2.08
C ALA A 366 -23.15 -5.06 -3.48
N LEU A 367 -24.12 -5.39 -4.34
CA LEU A 367 -24.23 -4.83 -5.69
C LEU A 367 -25.13 -3.60 -5.65
N LEU A 368 -24.56 -2.42 -5.86
CA LEU A 368 -25.26 -1.14 -5.82
C LEU A 368 -25.69 -0.71 -7.23
N ARG A 369 -26.82 -0.01 -7.32
CA ARG A 369 -27.29 0.59 -8.58
C ARG A 369 -26.90 2.05 -8.65
N VAL A 370 -25.96 2.40 -9.51
CA VAL A 370 -25.52 3.78 -9.71
C VAL A 370 -26.52 4.47 -10.63
N LYS A 371 -27.07 5.59 -10.18
CA LYS A 371 -28.00 6.43 -10.95
C LYS A 371 -27.27 7.70 -11.38
N THR A 372 -27.87 8.48 -12.29
CA THR A 372 -27.37 9.81 -12.64
C THR A 372 -27.49 10.78 -11.46
N ALA A 373 -28.56 10.64 -10.65
CA ALA A 373 -28.70 11.32 -9.38
C ALA A 373 -27.86 10.65 -8.29
N SER A 374 -27.49 11.41 -7.25
CA SER A 374 -26.76 10.88 -6.10
C SER A 374 -27.55 9.79 -5.37
N SER A 375 -26.87 8.72 -4.98
CA SER A 375 -27.45 7.67 -4.12
C SER A 375 -26.88 7.71 -2.71
N ARG A 376 -27.75 7.55 -1.71
CA ARG A 376 -27.37 7.42 -0.30
C ARG A 376 -27.20 5.94 0.03
N VAL A 377 -26.05 5.58 0.61
CA VAL A 377 -25.80 4.22 1.10
C VAL A 377 -25.65 4.25 2.61
N GLU A 378 -26.30 3.31 3.29
CA GLU A 378 -26.24 3.14 4.74
C GLU A 378 -25.91 1.68 5.09
N ILE A 379 -25.04 1.48 6.07
CA ILE A 379 -24.67 0.20 6.64
C ILE A 379 -25.09 0.24 8.11
N LEU A 380 -26.02 -0.63 8.48
CA LEU A 380 -26.71 -0.62 9.77
C LEU A 380 -26.44 -1.91 10.53
N GLY A 381 -25.73 -1.82 11.64
CA GLY A 381 -25.50 -2.91 12.58
C GLY A 381 -26.68 -3.06 13.53
N ARG A 382 -27.24 -4.28 13.60
CA ARG A 382 -28.38 -4.65 14.46
C ARG A 382 -27.94 -5.33 15.74
#